data_AF-A0A8T5UC40-F1
#
_entry.id   AF-A0A8T5UC40-F1
#
_cell.length_a   1.000
_cell.length_b   1.000
_cell.length_c   1.000
_cell.angle_alpha   90.00
_cell.angle_beta   90.00
_cell.angle_gamma   90.00
#
_symmetry.space_group_name_H-M   'P 1'
#
loop_
_entity.id
_entity.type
_entity.pdbx_description
1 polymer ?
#
loop_
_entity_poly.entity_id
_entity_poly.type
_entity_poly.pdbx_seq_one_letter_code
_entity_poly.pdbx_strand_id
1 'polypeptide(L)'
;FLASLVFVAYLVSFLISVSSKRRLLKVIREYPTISDKEISNKLERPLDDVRNILLSLSKNQKKKKWLIVFLNNRYIFLNERAVENFKQLYHMGYNEKKILELLKRNTRIKSRAEVKAIELTLTNQNRLKNE
;
A
#
# COMPACT_ATOMS: atom_id res chain seq x y z
N PHE A 1 0.77 -41.69 6.29
CA PHE A 1 -0.39 -40.97 6.84
C PHE A 1 -0.08 -39.55 7.33
N LEU A 2 0.90 -39.32 8.23
CA LEU A 2 1.29 -37.96 8.64
C LEU A 2 1.92 -37.13 7.50
N ALA A 3 2.85 -37.70 6.74
CA ALA A 3 3.50 -37.00 5.62
C ALA A 3 2.51 -36.60 4.49
N SER A 4 1.50 -37.43 4.24
CA SER A 4 0.43 -37.13 3.27
C SER A 4 -0.50 -36.01 3.75
N LEU A 5 -0.82 -35.98 5.05
CA LEU A 5 -1.61 -34.90 5.66
C LEU A 5 -0.85 -33.56 5.66
N VAL A 6 0.44 -33.58 6.00
CA VAL A 6 1.32 -32.39 5.97
C VAL A 6 1.46 -31.85 4.54
N PHE A 7 1.61 -32.74 3.55
CA PHE A 7 1.71 -32.35 2.14
C PHE A 7 0.40 -31.72 1.62
N VAL A 8 -0.75 -32.30 1.96
CA VAL A 8 -2.07 -31.73 1.60
C VAL A 8 -2.28 -30.38 2.30
N ALA A 9 -1.96 -30.26 3.59
CA ALA A 9 -2.05 -29.00 4.32
C ALA A 9 -1.10 -27.93 3.74
N TYR A 10 0.11 -28.33 3.33
CA TYR A 10 1.07 -27.44 2.65
C TYR A 10 0.54 -26.97 1.29
N LEU A 11 -0.02 -27.86 0.48
CA LEU A 11 -0.63 -27.51 -0.81
C LEU A 11 -1.83 -26.57 -0.65
N VAL A 12 -2.70 -26.83 0.33
CA VAL A 12 -3.84 -25.95 0.64
C VAL A 12 -3.35 -24.58 1.12
N SER A 13 -2.35 -24.53 2.00
CA SER A 13 -1.73 -23.27 2.47
C SER A 13 -1.06 -22.50 1.32
N PHE A 14 -0.42 -23.20 0.39
CA PHE A 14 0.21 -22.61 -0.79
C PHE A 14 -0.83 -22.09 -1.80
N LEU A 15 -1.91 -22.83 -2.05
CA LEU A 15 -3.03 -22.39 -2.90
C LEU A 15 -3.77 -21.19 -2.30
N ILE A 16 -3.98 -21.20 -0.97
CA ILE A 16 -4.50 -20.05 -0.23
C ILE A 16 -3.54 -18.86 -0.38
N SER A 17 -2.23 -19.05 -0.29
CA SER A 17 -1.21 -17.99 -0.48
C SER A 17 -1.28 -17.36 -1.87
N VAL A 18 -1.39 -18.16 -2.94
CA VAL A 18 -1.47 -17.67 -4.32
C VAL A 18 -2.80 -16.95 -4.58
N SER A 19 -3.93 -17.54 -4.16
CA SER A 19 -5.26 -16.92 -4.27
C SER A 19 -5.34 -15.61 -3.47
N SER A 20 -4.75 -15.59 -2.28
CA SER A 20 -4.78 -14.42 -1.38
C SER A 20 -3.89 -13.30 -1.88
N LYS A 21 -2.73 -13.60 -2.46
CA LYS A 21 -1.91 -12.60 -3.17
C LYS A 21 -2.67 -11.99 -4.35
N ARG A 22 -3.39 -12.81 -5.13
CA ARG A 22 -4.23 -12.32 -6.25
C ARG A 22 -5.39 -11.44 -5.76
N ARG A 23 -6.09 -11.85 -4.70
CA ARG A 23 -7.17 -11.05 -4.08
C ARG A 23 -6.65 -9.73 -3.52
N LEU A 24 -5.54 -9.75 -2.79
CA LEU A 24 -4.89 -8.56 -2.26
C LEU A 24 -4.47 -7.60 -3.40
N LEU A 25 -3.83 -8.11 -4.46
CA LEU A 25 -3.47 -7.32 -5.64
C LEU A 25 -4.69 -6.73 -6.34
N LYS A 26 -5.80 -7.46 -6.42
CA LYS A 26 -7.05 -6.97 -7.00
C LYS A 26 -7.60 -5.78 -6.20
N VAL A 27 -7.73 -5.93 -4.88
CA VAL A 27 -8.17 -4.85 -3.98
C VAL A 27 -7.24 -3.64 -4.11
N ILE A 28 -5.93 -3.86 -4.05
CA ILE A 28 -4.91 -2.81 -4.15
C ILE A 28 -4.99 -2.02 -5.48
N ARG A 29 -5.29 -2.69 -6.60
CA ARG A 29 -5.36 -2.03 -7.91
C ARG A 29 -6.63 -1.21 -8.08
N GLU A 30 -7.74 -1.64 -7.49
CA GLU A 30 -9.05 -1.02 -7.64
C GLU A 30 -9.15 0.36 -6.96
N TYR A 31 -8.41 0.57 -5.87
CA TYR A 31 -8.44 1.81 -5.11
C TYR A 31 -7.15 2.63 -5.32
N PRO A 32 -7.23 3.93 -5.66
CA PRO A 32 -6.06 4.83 -5.67
C PRO A 32 -5.29 4.77 -4.36
N THR A 33 -6.02 4.77 -3.24
CA THR A 33 -5.48 4.63 -1.90
C THR A 33 -6.39 3.79 -1.03
N ILE A 34 -5.85 2.94 -0.17
CA ILE A 34 -6.62 2.11 0.76
C ILE A 34 -5.84 1.86 2.06
N SER A 35 -6.54 1.90 3.20
CA SER A 35 -5.96 1.63 4.52
C SER A 35 -5.92 0.14 4.86
N ASP A 36 -5.05 -0.24 5.79
CA ASP A 36 -4.97 -1.60 6.36
C ASP A 36 -6.32 -2.14 6.85
N LYS A 37 -7.12 -1.30 7.54
CA LYS A 37 -8.49 -1.65 7.97
C LYS A 37 -9.42 -1.94 6.80
N GLU A 38 -9.37 -1.12 5.76
CA GLU A 38 -10.22 -1.34 4.58
C GLU A 38 -9.79 -2.58 3.79
N ILE A 39 -8.49 -2.87 3.71
CA ILE A 39 -7.96 -4.11 3.14
C ILE A 39 -8.44 -5.31 3.97
N SER A 40 -8.30 -5.25 5.30
CA SER A 40 -8.74 -6.28 6.25
C SER A 40 -10.23 -6.60 6.07
N ASN A 41 -11.08 -5.58 6.04
CA ASN A 41 -12.51 -5.76 5.82
C ASN A 41 -12.83 -6.37 4.45
N LYS A 42 -12.18 -5.91 3.37
CA LYS A 42 -12.44 -6.41 2.01
C LYS A 42 -11.94 -7.82 1.76
N LEU A 43 -10.89 -8.23 2.45
CA LEU A 43 -10.33 -9.57 2.34
C LEU A 43 -10.89 -10.54 3.37
N GLU A 44 -11.73 -10.06 4.30
CA GLU A 44 -12.22 -10.81 5.46
C GLU A 44 -11.07 -11.47 6.22
N ARG A 45 -10.02 -10.67 6.48
CA ARG A 45 -8.79 -11.13 7.14
C ARG A 45 -8.49 -10.34 8.41
N PRO A 46 -7.86 -10.97 9.42
CA PRO A 46 -7.40 -10.25 10.61
C PRO A 46 -6.53 -9.04 10.25
N LEU A 47 -6.73 -7.94 10.97
CA LEU A 47 -5.98 -6.71 10.72
C LEU A 47 -4.47 -6.91 10.90
N ASP A 48 -4.06 -7.70 11.89
CA ASP A 48 -2.65 -7.97 12.16
C ASP A 48 -1.98 -8.75 11.03
N ASP A 49 -2.67 -9.72 10.42
CA ASP A 49 -2.18 -10.42 9.23
C ASP A 49 -1.96 -9.45 8.06
N VAL A 50 -2.92 -8.55 7.83
CA VAL A 50 -2.80 -7.52 6.80
C VAL A 50 -1.63 -6.59 7.09
N ARG A 51 -1.46 -6.14 8.33
CA ARG A 51 -0.35 -5.28 8.75
C ARG A 51 1.00 -5.96 8.59
N ASN A 52 1.12 -7.24 8.94
CA ASN A 52 2.33 -8.03 8.75
C ASN A 52 2.71 -8.14 7.26
N ILE A 53 1.72 -8.35 6.39
CA ILE A 53 1.92 -8.36 4.94
C ILE A 53 2.38 -6.98 4.45
N LEU A 54 1.69 -5.91 4.85
CA LEU A 54 2.02 -4.55 4.43
C LEU A 54 3.40 -4.10 4.91
N LEU A 55 3.77 -4.44 6.16
CA LEU A 55 5.12 -4.23 6.71
C LEU A 55 6.18 -4.96 5.88
N SER A 56 5.94 -6.23 5.53
CA SER A 56 6.88 -6.98 4.71
C SER A 56 7.06 -6.35 3.32
N LEU A 57 5.96 -5.89 2.72
CA LEU A 57 5.98 -5.25 1.39
C LEU A 57 6.63 -3.86 1.44
N SER A 58 6.45 -3.11 2.53
CA SER A 58 6.96 -1.74 2.66
C SER A 58 8.49 -1.67 2.77
N LYS A 59 9.16 -2.75 3.18
CA LYS A 59 10.62 -2.82 3.29
C LYS A 59 11.34 -2.72 1.94
N ASN A 60 10.77 -3.27 0.87
CA ASN A 60 11.44 -3.44 -0.43
C ASN A 60 10.64 -2.83 -1.60
N GLN A 61 10.21 -1.58 -1.43
CA GLN A 61 9.34 -0.90 -2.39
C GLN A 61 10.04 0.18 -3.25
N LYS A 62 11.37 0.36 -3.14
CA LYS A 62 12.12 1.40 -3.87
C LYS A 62 11.89 1.38 -5.39
N LYS A 63 11.88 0.20 -6.01
CA LYS A 63 11.67 0.00 -7.46
C LYS A 63 10.20 -0.29 -7.82
N LYS A 64 9.27 -0.18 -6.86
CA LYS A 64 7.87 -0.49 -7.08
C LYS A 64 7.13 0.77 -7.50
N LYS A 65 6.17 0.62 -8.41
CA LYS A 65 5.35 1.74 -8.88
C LYS A 65 4.31 2.19 -7.85
N TRP A 66 3.94 1.31 -6.93
CA TRP A 66 3.08 1.59 -5.78
C TRP A 66 3.88 2.04 -4.55
N LEU A 67 3.19 2.48 -3.50
CA LEU A 67 3.78 2.93 -2.24
C LEU A 67 2.95 2.45 -1.04
N ILE A 68 3.63 2.05 0.03
CA ILE A 68 3.04 1.77 1.34
C ILE A 68 3.68 2.74 2.33
N VAL A 69 2.83 3.49 3.03
CA VAL A 69 3.22 4.48 4.04
C VAL A 69 2.68 4.03 5.40
N PHE A 70 3.50 4.15 6.44
CA PHE A 70 3.07 3.94 7.82
C PHE A 70 2.93 5.28 8.53
N LEU A 71 1.76 5.56 9.09
CA LEU A 71 1.48 6.78 9.84
C LEU A 71 0.36 6.53 10.85
N ASN A 72 0.44 7.10 12.05
CA ASN A 72 -0.60 7.02 13.08
C ASN A 72 -1.06 5.58 13.36
N ASN A 73 -0.11 4.66 13.50
CA ASN A 73 -0.35 3.24 13.76
C ASN A 73 -1.25 2.54 12.72
N ARG A 74 -1.20 3.00 11.47
CA ARG A 74 -1.87 2.34 10.34
C ARG A 74 -1.01 2.38 9.08
N TYR A 75 -1.22 1.41 8.22
CA TYR A 75 -0.68 1.44 6.87
C TYR A 75 -1.68 2.03 5.89
N ILE A 76 -1.15 2.79 4.93
CA ILE A 76 -1.88 3.31 3.77
C ILE A 76 -1.15 2.80 2.54
N PHE A 77 -1.88 2.08 1.70
CA PHE A 77 -1.41 1.65 0.39
C PHE A 77 -1.83 2.70 -0.65
N LEU A 78 -0.91 3.06 -1.55
CA LEU A 78 -1.11 3.91 -2.72
C LEU A 78 -0.76 3.11 -3.98
N ASN A 79 -1.67 3.04 -4.93
CA ASN A 79 -1.41 2.40 -6.21
C ASN A 79 -0.53 3.29 -7.12
N GLU A 80 -0.13 2.75 -8.28
CA GLU A 80 0.71 3.46 -9.25
C GLU A 80 0.15 4.83 -9.64
N ARG A 81 -1.16 4.90 -9.93
CA ARG A 81 -1.82 6.16 -10.30
C ARG A 81 -1.76 7.20 -9.18
N ALA A 82 -1.98 6.80 -7.93
CA ALA A 82 -1.92 7.72 -6.80
C ALA A 82 -0.50 8.20 -6.52
N VAL A 83 0.51 7.32 -6.66
CA VAL A 83 1.92 7.70 -6.54
C VAL A 83 2.32 8.69 -7.63
N GLU A 84 1.94 8.42 -8.88
CA GLU A 84 2.29 9.29 -10.01
C GLU A 84 1.62 10.66 -9.89
N ASN A 85 0.34 10.69 -9.55
CA ASN A 85 -0.36 11.94 -9.26
C ASN A 85 0.34 12.73 -8.14
N PHE A 86 0.76 12.07 -7.07
CA PHE A 86 1.51 12.73 -5.99
C PHE A 86 2.81 13.34 -6.52
N LYS A 87 3.61 12.56 -7.26
CA LYS A 87 4.88 13.03 -7.83
C LYS A 87 4.69 14.26 -8.71
N GLN A 88 3.70 14.23 -9.61
CA GLN A 88 3.41 15.38 -10.48
C GLN A 88 3.11 16.64 -9.67
N LEU A 89 2.26 16.55 -8.66
CA LEU A 89 1.93 17.68 -7.79
C LEU A 89 3.16 18.20 -7.01
N TYR A 90 4.03 17.29 -6.57
CA TYR A 90 5.29 17.62 -5.92
C TYR A 90 6.24 18.37 -6.87
N HIS A 91 6.44 17.86 -8.09
CA HIS A 91 7.31 18.48 -9.09
C HIS A 91 6.78 19.83 -9.63
N MET A 92 5.48 20.09 -9.51
CA MET A 92 4.89 21.41 -9.76
C MET A 92 5.23 22.45 -8.67
N GLY A 93 5.96 22.07 -7.62
CA GLY A 93 6.33 22.95 -6.51
C GLY A 93 5.17 23.24 -5.55
N TYR A 94 4.13 22.40 -5.54
CA TYR A 94 3.01 22.59 -4.62
C TYR A 94 3.39 22.20 -3.19
N ASN A 95 2.96 23.02 -2.23
CA ASN A 95 3.12 22.72 -0.81
C ASN A 95 2.12 21.64 -0.34
N GLU A 96 2.35 21.09 0.86
CA GLU A 96 1.51 20.04 1.45
C GLU A 96 0.01 20.38 1.46
N LYS A 97 -0.35 21.65 1.71
CA LYS A 97 -1.75 22.11 1.77
C LYS A 97 -2.41 21.98 0.40
N LYS A 98 -1.75 22.46 -0.66
CA LYS A 98 -2.25 22.40 -2.03
C LYS A 98 -2.26 20.98 -2.57
N ILE A 99 -1.22 20.18 -2.27
CA ILE A 99 -1.19 18.75 -2.59
C ILE A 99 -2.37 18.02 -1.95
N LEU A 100 -2.64 18.27 -0.66
CA LEU A 100 -3.78 17.66 0.04
C LEU A 100 -5.11 18.00 -0.62
N GLU A 101 -5.33 19.27 -0.95
CA GLU A 101 -6.57 19.75 -1.58
C GLU A 101 -6.84 19.04 -2.91
N LEU A 102 -5.80 18.86 -3.73
CA LEU A 102 -5.91 18.21 -5.04
C LEU A 102 -6.04 16.69 -4.92
N LEU A 103 -5.31 16.04 -3.99
CA LEU A 103 -5.39 14.60 -3.79
C LEU A 103 -6.72 14.15 -3.17
N LYS A 104 -7.31 14.97 -2.28
CA LYS A 104 -8.61 14.66 -1.64
C LYS A 104 -9.73 14.37 -2.63
N ARG A 105 -9.67 14.94 -3.84
CA ARG A 105 -10.70 14.75 -4.88
C ARG A 105 -10.72 13.33 -5.44
N ASN A 106 -9.58 12.67 -5.50
CA ASN A 106 -9.41 11.39 -6.21
C ASN A 106 -8.83 10.27 -5.32
N THR A 107 -8.59 10.55 -4.05
CA THR A 107 -7.96 9.62 -3.10
C THR A 107 -8.63 9.73 -1.73
N ARG A 108 -8.32 8.77 -0.85
CA ARG A 108 -8.78 8.74 0.54
C ARG A 108 -7.78 9.39 1.50
N ILE A 109 -6.82 10.18 0.99
CA ILE A 109 -5.87 10.97 1.79
C ILE A 109 -6.64 12.12 2.45
N LYS A 110 -6.55 12.24 3.77
CA LYS A 110 -7.39 13.13 4.59
C LYS A 110 -6.64 14.29 5.21
N SER A 111 -5.33 14.15 5.42
CA SER A 111 -4.55 15.08 6.24
C SER A 111 -3.21 15.49 5.62
N ARG A 112 -2.69 16.64 6.06
CA ARG A 112 -1.34 17.10 5.70
C ARG A 112 -0.25 16.16 6.23
N ALA A 113 -0.50 15.53 7.38
CA ALA A 113 0.41 14.53 7.94
C ALA A 113 0.58 13.33 7.00
N GLU A 114 -0.50 12.88 6.34
CA GLU A 114 -0.41 11.80 5.35
C GLU A 114 0.35 12.24 4.10
N VAL A 115 0.12 13.45 3.62
CA VAL A 115 0.89 14.04 2.50
C VAL A 115 2.37 14.07 2.83
N LYS A 116 2.74 14.57 4.02
CA LYS A 116 4.12 14.61 4.50
C LYS A 116 4.72 13.21 4.64
N ALA A 117 3.96 12.24 5.13
CA ALA A 117 4.42 10.86 5.26
C ALA A 117 4.68 10.21 3.89
N ILE A 118 3.85 10.51 2.88
CA ILE A 118 4.08 10.08 1.48
C ILE A 118 5.37 10.71 0.95
N GLU A 119 5.54 12.02 1.10
CA GLU A 119 6.73 12.75 0.68
C GLU A 119 7.99 12.13 1.30
N LEU A 120 8.04 12.01 2.63
CA LEU A 120 9.17 11.44 3.36
C LEU A 120 9.49 10.02 2.89
N THR A 121 8.46 9.18 2.70
CA THR A 121 8.66 7.80 2.26
C THR A 121 9.27 7.74 0.86
N LEU A 122 8.81 8.58 -0.07
CA LEU A 122 9.34 8.65 -1.42
C LEU A 122 10.75 9.26 -1.45
N THR A 123 11.01 10.32 -0.68
CA THR A 123 12.32 10.95 -0.53
C THR A 123 13.35 9.97 0.03
N ASN A 124 13.02 9.25 1.10
CA ASN A 124 13.91 8.24 1.71
C ASN A 124 14.26 7.11 0.73
N GLN A 125 13.38 6.85 -0.25
CA GLN A 125 13.60 5.87 -1.30
C GLN A 125 14.28 6.46 -2.56
N ASN A 126 14.62 7.76 -2.56
CA ASN A 126 15.11 8.51 -3.72
C ASN A 126 14.16 8.43 -4.94
N ARG A 127 12.85 8.44 -4.71
CA ARG A 127 11.81 8.31 -5.75
C ARG A 127 11.22 9.66 -6.19
N LEU A 128 11.67 10.77 -5.62
CA LEU A 128 11.29 12.15 -5.98
C LEU A 128 12.42 12.94 -6.66
N LYS A 129 13.62 12.37 -6.77
CA LYS A 129 14.67 12.99 -7.58
C LYS A 129 14.27 12.81 -9.04
N ASN A 130 14.45 13.86 -9.85
CA ASN A 130 14.21 13.80 -11.28
C ASN A 130 15.02 12.62 -11.85
N GLU A 131 14.32 11.63 -12.43
CA GLU A 131 14.95 10.65 -13.33
C GLU A 131 15.42 11.36 -14.60
#